data_AF-A0A8T2KNL9-F1
#
_entry.id   AF-A0A8T2KNL9-F1
#
_cell.length_a   1.000
_cell.length_b   1.000
_cell.length_c   1.000
_cell.angle_alpha   90.00
_cell.angle_beta   90.00
_cell.angle_gamma   90.00
#
_symmetry.space_group_name_H-M   'P 1'
#
loop_
_entity.id
_entity.type
_entity.pdbx_description
1 polymer ?
#
loop_
_entity_poly.entity_id
_entity_poly.type
_entity_poly.pdbx_seq_one_letter_code
_entity_poly.pdbx_strand_id
1 'polypeptide(L)'
;MTLRASLQKLKQNILQLRETLVRASSQRRIMQSEADRRQNLVDDLVTREKQLCSTFSRDGTDPEPSRSSLMSGGFGAGTGGAGSVNPWLVNESEETKGLTFGEIKQQQQRIIDAQDAGLDALSAVISRQKRMGEEIGNELDEQNGEKHLNPLVPLWPTSLLAHQLDALIS
;
A
#
# COMPACT_ATOMS: atom_id res chain seq x y z
N MET A 1 -18.57 37.07 -0.49
CA MET A 1 -17.32 36.27 -0.51
C MET A 1 -16.53 36.68 -1.74
N THR A 2 -15.27 37.08 -1.61
CA THR A 2 -14.41 37.50 -2.75
C THR A 2 -13.49 36.36 -3.18
N LEU A 3 -13.08 36.34 -4.46
CA LEU A 3 -12.14 35.33 -5.01
C LEU A 3 -10.80 35.32 -4.26
N ARG A 4 -10.33 36.48 -3.80
CA ARG A 4 -9.12 36.58 -2.99
C ARG A 4 -9.27 35.86 -1.64
N ALA A 5 -10.42 35.99 -0.99
CA ALA A 5 -10.70 35.32 0.27
C ALA A 5 -10.81 33.79 0.10
N SER A 6 -11.35 33.31 -1.03
CA SER A 6 -11.40 31.87 -1.31
C SER A 6 -10.01 31.28 -1.60
N LEU A 7 -9.14 31.99 -2.33
CA LEU A 7 -7.74 31.59 -2.53
C LEU A 7 -6.95 31.53 -1.21
N GLN A 8 -7.13 32.52 -0.34
CA GLN A 8 -6.53 32.50 1.01
C GLN A 8 -7.04 31.31 1.83
N LYS A 9 -8.34 31.01 1.76
CA LYS A 9 -8.92 29.85 2.43
C LYS A 9 -8.36 28.53 1.89
N LEU A 10 -8.20 28.40 0.57
CA LEU A 10 -7.58 27.22 -0.04
C LEU A 10 -6.16 27.00 0.50
N LYS A 11 -5.35 28.06 0.54
CA LYS A 11 -4.00 28.00 1.10
C LYS A 11 -4.00 27.55 2.57
N GLN A 12 -4.89 28.10 3.40
CA GLN A 12 -5.03 27.69 4.80
C GLN A 12 -5.40 26.21 4.93
N ASN A 13 -6.36 25.74 4.12
CA ASN A 13 -6.80 24.34 4.14
C ASN A 13 -5.68 23.38 3.74
N ILE A 14 -4.87 23.73 2.74
CA ILE A 14 -3.71 22.92 2.31
C ILE A 14 -2.69 22.81 3.45
N LEU A 15 -2.42 23.89 4.18
CA LEU A 15 -1.52 23.86 5.35
C LEU A 15 -2.07 22.94 6.45
N GLN A 16 -3.36 23.04 6.77
CA GLN A 16 -4.02 22.17 7.75
C GLN A 16 -3.97 20.69 7.32
N LEU A 17 -4.15 20.40 6.03
CA LEU A 17 -4.04 19.04 5.49
C LEU A 17 -2.62 18.48 5.63
N ARG A 18 -1.59 19.29 5.38
CA ARG A 18 -0.19 18.88 5.60
C ARG A 18 0.08 18.53 7.05
N GLU A 19 -0.32 19.41 7.97
CA GLU A 19 -0.08 19.20 9.40
C GLU A 19 -0.82 17.96 9.92
N THR A 20 -2.09 17.79 9.53
CA THR A 20 -2.88 16.61 9.92
C THR A 20 -2.32 15.32 9.34
N LEU A 21 -1.80 15.33 8.10
CA LEU A 21 -1.13 14.18 7.49
C LEU A 21 0.14 13.79 8.23
N VAL A 22 1.02 14.76 8.53
CA VAL A 22 2.25 14.53 9.30
C VAL A 22 1.93 13.99 10.69
N ARG A 23 0.91 14.54 11.37
CA ARG A 23 0.47 14.03 12.67
C ARG A 23 -0.07 12.61 12.58
N ALA A 24 -0.90 12.30 11.59
CA ALA A 24 -1.46 10.96 11.41
C ALA A 24 -0.39 9.92 11.06
N SER A 25 0.57 10.28 10.21
CA SER A 25 1.71 9.43 9.84
C SER A 25 2.63 9.18 11.03
N SER A 26 3.03 10.22 11.76
CA SER A 26 3.90 10.08 12.93
C SER A 26 3.26 9.27 14.07
N GLN A 27 1.94 9.39 14.26
CA GLN A 27 1.19 8.58 15.21
C GLN A 27 0.90 7.15 14.72
N ARG A 28 1.38 6.76 13.53
CA ARG A 28 1.10 5.47 12.86
C ARG A 28 -0.41 5.14 12.83
N ARG A 29 -1.25 6.16 12.70
CA ARG A 29 -2.72 6.00 12.55
C ARG A 29 -3.11 5.62 11.13
N ILE A 30 -2.22 5.85 10.17
CA ILE A 30 -2.36 5.48 8.77
C ILE A 30 -1.16 4.65 8.34
N MET A 31 -1.38 3.77 7.37
CA MET A 31 -0.30 3.01 6.74
C MET A 31 0.60 3.93 5.90
N GLN A 32 1.86 3.53 5.70
CA GLN A 32 2.81 4.35 4.94
C GLN A 32 2.39 4.54 3.48
N SER A 33 1.91 3.50 2.80
CA SER A 33 1.40 3.61 1.43
C SER A 33 0.25 4.63 1.30
N GLU A 34 -0.61 4.72 2.32
CA GLU A 34 -1.69 5.70 2.35
C GLU A 34 -1.18 7.11 2.71
N ALA A 35 -0.14 7.21 3.54
CA ALA A 35 0.53 8.48 3.80
C ALA A 35 1.16 9.04 2.51
N ASP A 36 1.87 8.20 1.75
CA ASP A 36 2.50 8.56 0.48
C ASP A 36 1.45 8.98 -0.57
N ARG A 37 0.35 8.22 -0.68
CA ARG A 37 -0.76 8.58 -1.57
C ARG A 37 -1.36 9.94 -1.22
N ARG A 38 -1.58 10.22 0.07
CA ARG A 38 -2.12 11.52 0.52
C ARG A 38 -1.11 12.65 0.36
N GLN A 39 0.18 12.37 0.51
CA GLN A 39 1.25 13.34 0.27
C GLN A 39 1.24 13.81 -1.19
N ASN A 40 1.15 12.87 -2.14
CA ASN A 40 1.02 13.19 -3.57
C ASN A 40 -0.19 14.08 -3.85
N LEU A 41 -1.36 13.78 -3.28
CA LEU A 41 -2.57 14.60 -3.44
C LEU A 41 -2.40 16.02 -2.89
N VAL A 42 -1.70 16.17 -1.76
CA VAL A 42 -1.45 17.48 -1.16
C VAL A 42 -0.46 18.30 -1.99
N ASP A 43 0.58 17.68 -2.53
CA ASP A 43 1.54 18.36 -3.41
C ASP A 43 0.89 18.81 -4.73
N ASP A 44 -0.03 18.00 -5.22
CA ASP A 44 -0.93 18.31 -6.34
C ASP A 44 -1.79 19.55 -6.06
N LEU A 45 -2.34 19.68 -4.84
CA LEU A 45 -3.13 20.85 -4.43
C LEU A 45 -2.25 22.10 -4.31
N VAL A 46 -1.03 21.98 -3.76
CA VAL A 46 -0.06 23.07 -3.66
C VAL A 46 0.30 23.60 -5.05
N THR A 47 0.54 22.70 -6.00
CA THR A 47 0.89 23.08 -7.38
C THR A 47 -0.26 23.86 -8.04
N ARG A 48 -1.50 23.40 -7.86
CA ARG A 48 -2.69 24.08 -8.39
C ARG A 48 -2.96 25.43 -7.71
N GLU A 49 -2.76 25.54 -6.40
CA GLU A 49 -2.90 26.82 -5.68
C GLU A 49 -1.94 27.87 -6.23
N LYS A 50 -0.67 27.50 -6.46
CA LYS A 50 0.32 28.40 -7.08
C LYS A 50 -0.08 28.82 -8.48
N GLN A 51 -0.59 27.89 -9.30
CA GLN A 51 -1.09 28.19 -10.65
C GLN A 51 -2.25 29.19 -10.59
N LEU A 52 -3.25 28.96 -9.73
CA LEU A 52 -4.39 29.88 -9.56
C LEU A 52 -3.98 31.26 -9.06
N CYS A 53 -3.04 31.32 -8.12
CA CYS A 53 -2.49 32.59 -7.65
C CYS A 53 -1.72 33.32 -8.76
N SER A 54 -1.00 32.59 -9.63
CA SER A 54 -0.29 33.17 -10.77
C SER A 54 -1.24 33.69 -11.85
N THR A 55 -2.30 32.95 -12.19
CA THR A 55 -3.30 33.40 -13.20
C THR A 55 -4.08 34.60 -12.68
N PHE A 56 -4.44 34.60 -11.40
CA PHE A 56 -5.10 35.73 -10.76
C PHE A 56 -4.21 36.98 -10.69
N SER A 57 -2.90 36.81 -10.45
CA SER A 57 -1.95 37.93 -10.45
C SER A 57 -1.66 38.46 -11.87
N ARG A 58 -1.68 37.58 -12.88
CA ARG A 58 -1.45 37.94 -14.29
C ARG A 58 -2.59 38.78 -14.87
N ASP A 59 -3.82 38.57 -14.41
CA ASP A 59 -5.01 39.34 -14.82
C ASP A 59 -4.92 40.85 -14.46
N GLY A 60 -4.06 41.22 -13.50
CA GLY A 60 -3.93 42.61 -13.04
C GLY A 60 -2.82 43.43 -13.71
N THR A 61 -1.94 42.84 -14.53
CA THR A 61 -0.65 43.50 -14.88
C THR A 61 -0.27 43.48 -16.37
N ASP A 62 -1.13 43.04 -17.29
CA ASP A 62 -0.84 43.09 -18.74
C ASP A 62 -1.94 43.83 -19.52
N PRO A 63 -1.60 44.70 -20.50
CA PRO A 63 -2.58 45.25 -21.43
C PRO A 63 -3.05 44.14 -22.37
N GLU A 64 -4.35 43.86 -22.36
CA GLU A 64 -5.13 43.00 -23.27
C GLU A 64 -4.34 42.40 -24.46
N PRO A 65 -3.81 41.16 -24.35
CA PRO A 65 -3.34 40.44 -25.52
C PRO A 65 -4.58 39.96 -26.27
N SER A 66 -4.74 40.49 -27.48
CA SER A 66 -5.89 40.32 -28.36
C SER A 66 -6.52 38.92 -28.30
N ARG A 67 -7.84 38.91 -28.14
CA ARG A 67 -8.79 37.77 -28.15
C ARG A 67 -8.58 36.74 -29.29
N SER A 68 -7.71 36.99 -30.26
CA SER A 68 -7.30 36.07 -31.33
C SER A 68 -6.52 34.85 -30.83
N SER A 69 -5.80 34.93 -29.70
CA SER A 69 -5.04 33.79 -29.16
C SER A 69 -5.95 32.72 -28.49
N LEU A 70 -7.18 33.09 -28.12
CA LEU A 70 -8.15 32.19 -27.49
C LEU A 70 -8.86 31.23 -28.45
N MET A 71 -8.88 31.50 -29.75
CA MET A 71 -9.46 30.58 -30.76
C MET A 71 -8.43 29.63 -31.40
N SER A 72 -7.12 29.89 -31.22
CA SER A 72 -6.07 29.04 -31.81
C SER A 72 -5.63 27.88 -30.91
N GLY A 73 -6.09 27.81 -29.65
CA GLY A 73 -5.73 26.72 -28.72
C GLY A 73 -6.64 25.49 -28.75
N GLY A 74 -7.68 25.48 -29.59
CA GLY A 74 -8.76 24.50 -29.50
C GLY A 74 -8.86 23.46 -30.62
N PHE A 75 -8.31 23.69 -31.82
CA PHE A 75 -8.53 22.77 -32.95
C PHE A 75 -7.33 22.74 -33.89
N GLY A 76 -6.59 21.64 -33.88
CA GLY A 76 -5.60 21.32 -34.92
C GLY A 76 -4.52 20.33 -34.49
N ALA A 77 -4.72 19.06 -34.86
CA ALA A 77 -3.72 18.07 -35.26
C ALA A 77 -2.49 17.88 -34.32
N GLY A 78 -2.37 16.72 -33.68
CA GLY A 78 -1.96 15.54 -34.44
C GLY A 78 -0.53 15.68 -34.96
N THR A 79 0.46 15.97 -34.12
CA THR A 79 1.88 15.63 -34.36
C THR A 79 2.59 15.51 -33.00
N GLY A 80 3.45 14.50 -32.89
CA GLY A 80 3.98 13.99 -31.62
C GLY A 80 4.77 15.00 -30.79
N GLY A 81 4.63 14.86 -29.48
CA GLY A 81 5.45 15.55 -28.49
C GLY A 81 4.98 15.17 -27.10
N ALA A 82 5.77 14.36 -26.41
CA ALA A 82 5.54 13.95 -25.02
C ALA A 82 5.29 15.18 -24.14
N GLY A 83 4.04 15.35 -23.70
CA GLY A 83 3.61 16.52 -22.94
C GLY A 83 2.66 16.12 -21.85
N SER A 84 3.18 16.09 -20.61
CA SER A 84 2.45 16.45 -19.38
C SER A 84 0.96 16.12 -19.40
N VAL A 85 0.60 14.92 -18.94
CA VAL A 85 -0.80 14.54 -18.71
C VAL A 85 -1.44 15.55 -17.76
N ASN A 86 -2.27 16.45 -18.29
CA ASN A 86 -3.06 17.36 -17.48
C ASN A 86 -4.01 16.53 -16.62
N PRO A 87 -3.98 16.60 -15.27
CA PRO A 87 -4.86 15.80 -14.40
C PRO A 87 -6.36 16.11 -14.55
N TRP A 88 -6.69 17.26 -15.16
CA TRP A 88 -8.05 17.69 -15.52
C TRP A 88 -8.47 17.28 -16.95
N LEU A 89 -7.50 16.74 -17.70
CA LEU A 89 -7.67 16.08 -18.98
C LEU A 89 -7.21 14.62 -18.85
N VAL A 90 -7.39 14.04 -17.66
CA VAL A 90 -7.31 12.58 -17.49
C VAL A 90 -8.47 12.05 -18.29
N ASN A 91 -8.16 11.51 -19.46
CA ASN A 91 -9.09 10.68 -20.20
C ASN A 91 -9.54 9.62 -19.19
N GLU A 92 -10.86 9.57 -18.94
CA GLU A 92 -11.47 8.48 -18.19
C GLU A 92 -10.87 7.15 -18.66
N SER A 93 -10.55 6.26 -17.72
CA SER A 93 -9.99 4.96 -18.10
C SER A 93 -10.96 4.28 -19.07
N GLU A 94 -10.47 3.60 -20.10
CA GLU A 94 -11.34 2.95 -21.09
C GLU A 94 -12.37 2.01 -20.42
N GLU A 95 -12.02 1.46 -19.25
CA GLU A 95 -12.87 0.60 -18.42
C GLU A 95 -14.08 1.31 -17.79
N THR A 96 -14.01 2.63 -17.61
CA THR A 96 -15.08 3.45 -16.99
C THR A 96 -15.74 4.40 -17.99
N LYS A 97 -15.18 4.48 -19.19
CA LYS A 97 -15.62 5.33 -20.29
C LYS A 97 -17.03 4.97 -20.73
N GLY A 98 -17.93 5.95 -20.70
CA GLY A 98 -19.32 5.77 -21.14
C GLY A 98 -20.22 5.02 -20.16
N LEU A 99 -19.75 4.70 -18.96
CA LEU A 99 -20.59 4.13 -17.91
C LEU A 99 -21.34 5.23 -17.14
N THR A 100 -22.61 4.98 -16.86
CA THR A 100 -23.44 5.80 -15.97
C THR A 100 -22.98 5.61 -14.53
N PHE A 101 -23.21 6.60 -13.66
CA PHE A 101 -22.87 6.50 -12.23
C PHE A 101 -23.38 5.22 -11.54
N GLY A 102 -24.58 4.75 -11.90
CA GLY A 102 -25.13 3.50 -11.38
C GLY A 102 -24.35 2.25 -11.81
N GLU A 103 -23.84 2.23 -13.04
CA GLU A 103 -23.06 1.14 -13.62
C GLU A 103 -21.66 1.10 -13.01
N ILE A 104 -21.04 2.27 -12.80
CA ILE A 104 -19.77 2.39 -12.08
C ILE A 104 -19.91 1.86 -10.64
N LYS A 105 -20.99 2.22 -9.95
CA LYS A 105 -21.26 1.71 -8.60
C LYS A 105 -21.43 0.18 -8.59
N GLN A 106 -22.13 -0.36 -9.58
CA GLN A 106 -22.32 -1.81 -9.69
C GLN A 106 -21.01 -2.53 -10.00
N GLN A 107 -20.17 -1.97 -10.87
CA GLN A 107 -18.84 -2.50 -11.16
C GLN A 107 -17.96 -2.48 -9.92
N GLN A 108 -17.95 -1.38 -9.16
CA GLN A 108 -17.23 -1.29 -7.89
C GLN A 108 -17.70 -2.34 -6.88
N GLN A 109 -19.01 -2.59 -6.79
CA GLN A 109 -19.52 -3.65 -5.91
C GLN A 109 -18.98 -5.03 -6.32
N ARG A 110 -18.98 -5.36 -7.61
CA ARG A 110 -18.41 -6.62 -8.10
C ARG A 110 -16.92 -6.76 -7.81
N ILE A 111 -16.18 -5.65 -7.90
CA ILE A 111 -14.75 -5.61 -7.57
C ILE A 111 -14.54 -5.91 -6.09
N ILE A 112 -15.37 -5.32 -5.21
CA ILE A 112 -15.32 -5.58 -3.76
C ILE A 112 -15.62 -7.06 -3.48
N ASP A 113 -16.70 -7.60 -4.06
CA ASP A 113 -17.08 -9.01 -3.86
C ASP A 113 -15.96 -9.98 -4.30
N ALA A 114 -15.28 -9.68 -5.41
CA ALA A 114 -14.15 -10.47 -5.89
C ALA A 114 -12.91 -10.36 -4.98
N GLN A 115 -12.67 -9.18 -4.40
CA GLN A 115 -11.58 -8.97 -3.45
C GLN A 115 -11.84 -9.72 -2.14
N ASP A 116 -13.07 -9.69 -1.63
CA ASP A 116 -13.47 -10.41 -0.43
C ASP A 116 -13.28 -11.92 -0.60
N ALA A 117 -13.67 -12.47 -1.76
CA ALA A 117 -13.39 -13.87 -2.10
C ALA A 117 -11.87 -14.17 -2.14
N GLY A 118 -11.06 -13.21 -2.62
CA GLY A 118 -9.60 -13.30 -2.57
C GLY A 118 -9.04 -13.31 -1.15
N LEU A 119 -9.60 -12.51 -0.25
CA LEU A 119 -9.22 -12.47 1.17
C LEU A 119 -9.56 -13.79 1.88
N ASP A 120 -10.72 -14.38 1.57
CA ASP A 120 -11.11 -15.69 2.11
C ASP A 120 -10.14 -16.80 1.65
N ALA A 121 -9.75 -16.79 0.38
CA ALA A 121 -8.77 -17.73 -0.15
C ALA A 121 -7.39 -17.58 0.54
N LEU A 122 -6.93 -16.35 0.74
CA LEU A 122 -5.69 -16.08 1.48
C LEU A 122 -5.78 -16.53 2.94
N SER A 123 -6.90 -16.26 3.61
CA SER A 123 -7.17 -16.68 4.98
C SER A 123 -7.12 -18.21 5.13
N ALA A 124 -7.68 -18.94 4.17
CA ALA A 124 -7.63 -20.40 4.14
C ALA A 124 -6.20 -20.94 3.98
N VAL A 125 -5.39 -20.31 3.12
CA VAL A 125 -3.97 -20.67 2.93
C VAL A 125 -3.18 -20.39 4.20
N ILE A 126 -3.35 -19.21 4.81
CA ILE A 126 -2.66 -18.83 6.05
C ILE A 126 -3.04 -19.78 7.18
N SER A 127 -4.32 -20.13 7.32
CA SER A 127 -4.79 -21.09 8.32
C SER A 127 -4.14 -22.45 8.16
N ARG A 128 -3.95 -22.91 6.91
CA ARG A 128 -3.23 -24.15 6.62
C ARG A 128 -1.74 -24.02 6.93
N GLN A 129 -1.09 -22.92 6.56
CA GLN A 129 0.32 -22.67 6.88
C GLN A 129 0.57 -22.63 8.38
N LYS A 130 -0.34 -22.00 9.15
CA LYS A 130 -0.28 -21.98 10.60
C LYS A 130 -0.35 -23.39 11.19
N ARG A 131 -1.31 -24.21 10.75
CA ARG A 131 -1.44 -25.60 11.22
C ARG A 131 -0.18 -26.42 10.90
N MET A 132 0.33 -26.31 9.67
CA MET A 132 1.58 -26.99 9.30
C MET A 132 2.76 -26.51 10.15
N GLY A 133 2.84 -25.22 10.48
CA GLY A 133 3.86 -24.68 11.37
C GLY A 133 3.75 -25.23 12.80
N GLU A 134 2.54 -25.36 13.34
CA GLU A 134 2.28 -26.00 14.63
C GLU A 134 2.65 -27.48 14.62
N GLU A 135 2.27 -28.23 13.58
CA GLU A 135 2.63 -29.64 13.40
C GLU A 135 4.15 -29.84 13.31
N ILE A 136 4.85 -29.01 12.51
CA ILE A 136 6.32 -29.04 12.42
C ILE A 136 6.97 -28.68 13.75
N GLY A 137 6.41 -27.70 14.48
CA GLY A 137 6.89 -27.33 15.81
C GLY A 137 6.76 -28.47 16.82
N ASN A 138 5.60 -29.11 16.87
CA ASN A 138 5.35 -30.25 17.76
C ASN A 138 6.28 -31.44 17.42
N GLU A 139 6.46 -31.78 16.14
CA GLU A 139 7.38 -32.84 15.72
C GLU A 139 8.84 -32.51 16.07
N LEU A 140 9.25 -31.24 15.93
CA LEU A 140 10.58 -30.79 16.32
C LEU A 140 10.79 -30.90 17.84
N ASP A 141 9.79 -30.53 18.63
CA ASP A 141 9.83 -30.63 20.10
C ASP A 141 9.83 -32.09 20.57
N GLU A 142 9.05 -32.97 19.95
CA GLU A 142 9.04 -34.41 20.22
C GLU A 142 10.40 -35.05 19.91
N GLN A 143 10.97 -34.78 18.73
CA GLN A 143 12.30 -35.30 18.36
C GLN A 143 13.42 -34.73 19.24
N ASN A 144 13.33 -33.48 19.68
CA ASN A 144 14.30 -32.89 20.60
C ASN A 144 14.14 -33.43 22.03
N GLY A 145 12.91 -33.71 22.47
CA GLY A 145 12.61 -34.37 23.73
C GLY A 145 13.13 -35.81 23.78
N GLU A 146 12.92 -36.59 22.71
CA GLU A 146 13.46 -37.95 22.59
C GLU A 146 14.99 -37.98 22.52
N LYS A 147 15.62 -37.03 21.81
CA LYS A 147 17.09 -36.92 21.76
C LYS A 147 17.70 -36.60 23.12
N HIS A 148 16.97 -35.93 24.02
CA HIS A 148 17.44 -35.61 25.36
C HIS A 148 17.20 -36.73 26.38
N LEU A 149 16.36 -37.74 26.07
CA LEU A 149 16.08 -38.89 26.96
C LEU A 149 16.93 -40.14 26.72
N ASN A 150 17.89 -40.12 25.79
CA ASN A 150 18.83 -41.23 25.58
C ASN A 150 20.28 -40.86 25.93
N PRO A 151 20.68 -40.79 27.22
CA PRO A 151 22.07 -40.99 27.59
C PRO A 151 22.32 -42.50 27.75
N LEU A 152 23.03 -43.09 26.78
CA LEU A 152 23.67 -44.42 26.84
C LEU A 152 22.93 -45.53 27.62
N VAL A 153 22.23 -46.41 26.90
CA VAL A 153 22.14 -47.82 27.33
C VAL A 153 23.32 -48.55 26.69
N PRO A 154 24.39 -48.90 27.41
CA PRO A 154 25.46 -49.67 26.82
C PRO A 154 25.00 -51.12 26.72
N LEU A 155 24.89 -51.64 25.50
CA LEU A 155 24.78 -53.08 25.23
C LEU A 155 26.07 -53.75 25.71
N TRP A 156 26.11 -54.20 26.96
CA TRP A 156 27.06 -55.23 27.38
C TRP A 156 26.34 -56.57 27.31
N PRO A 157 26.87 -57.55 26.55
CA PRO A 157 26.38 -58.92 26.63
C PRO A 157 26.58 -59.41 28.08
N THR A 158 25.50 -59.85 28.72
CA THR A 158 25.49 -60.40 30.08
C THR A 158 26.37 -61.66 30.25
N SER A 159 26.94 -62.19 29.17
CA SER A 159 27.86 -63.32 29.18
C SER A 159 29.30 -62.98 29.60
N LEU A 160 29.71 -61.71 29.65
CA LEU A 160 31.10 -61.34 29.99
C LEU A 160 31.37 -61.16 31.49
N LEU A 161 30.33 -61.09 32.33
CA LEU A 161 30.46 -60.87 33.79
C LEU A 161 30.69 -62.15 34.60
N ALA A 162 30.47 -63.33 34.02
CA ALA A 162 30.64 -64.59 34.74
C ALA A 162 32.11 -65.07 34.82
N HIS A 163 32.97 -64.67 33.88
CA HIS A 163 34.36 -65.14 33.85
C HIS A 163 35.37 -64.21 34.55
N GLN A 164 34.96 -63.01 34.99
CA GLN A 164 35.85 -62.08 35.67
C GLN A 164 35.86 -62.26 37.21
N LEU A 165 34.86 -62.94 37.79
CA LEU A 165 34.75 -63.12 39.25
C LEU A 165 35.57 -64.30 39.81
N ASP A 166 35.95 -65.29 39.00
CA ASP A 166 36.83 -66.39 39.44
C ASP A 166 38.32 -65.99 39.52
N ALA A 167 38.71 -64.84 38.95
CA ALA A 167 40.09 -64.37 38.95
C ALA A 167 40.46 -63.52 40.19
N LEU A 168 39.54 -63.30 41.12
CA LEU A 168 39.73 -62.43 42.30
C LEU A 168 39.59 -63.15 43.65
N ILE A 169 39.50 -64.49 43.67
CA ILE A 169 39.48 -65.31 44.91
C ILE A 169 40.63 -66.35 44.92
N SER A 170 41.81 -65.98 44.42
CA SER A 170 43.06 -66.73 44.69
C SER A 170 44.08 -65.82 45.37
#